data_AF-A0A850UZD7-F1
#
_entry.id   AF-A0A850UZD7-F1
#
_cell.length_a   1.000
_cell.length_b   1.000
_cell.length_c   1.000
_cell.angle_alpha   90.00
_cell.angle_beta   90.00
_cell.angle_gamma   90.00
#
_symmetry.space_group_name_H-M   'P 1'
#
loop_
_entity.id
_entity.type
_entity.pdbx_description
1 polymer ?
#
loop_
_entity_poly.entity_id
_entity_poly.type
_entity_poly.pdbx_seq_one_letter_code
_entity_poly.pdbx_strand_id
1 'polypeptide(L)'
;QAADSKREQFRQYLEKSGVLDMLTKVLVALYEEPEKPDSALDFLKHHLGASAPENPELEALRLEVAEMKEKYDAVLDENKKLKNKVKVY
;
A
#
# COMPACT_ATOMS: atom_id res chain seq x y z
N GLN A 1 -13.26 -32.61 20.81
CA GLN A 1 -14.50 -31.93 20.37
C GLN A 1 -14.47 -30.41 20.59
N ALA A 2 -14.44 -29.88 21.82
CA ALA A 2 -14.43 -28.41 22.02
C ALA A 2 -13.14 -27.72 21.53
N ALA A 3 -11.98 -28.38 21.68
CA ALA A 3 -10.70 -27.87 21.19
C ALA A 3 -10.64 -27.82 19.65
N ASP A 4 -11.17 -28.86 18.99
CA ASP A 4 -11.22 -28.94 17.52
C ASP A 4 -12.12 -27.84 16.95
N SER A 5 -13.25 -27.55 17.63
CA SER A 5 -14.15 -26.45 17.26
C SER A 5 -13.48 -25.08 17.33
N LYS A 6 -12.70 -24.79 18.38
CA LYS A 6 -11.97 -23.52 18.49
C LYS A 6 -10.89 -23.38 17.42
N ARG A 7 -10.18 -24.46 17.10
CA ARG A 7 -9.16 -24.48 16.04
C ARG A 7 -9.77 -24.19 14.68
N GLU A 8 -10.92 -24.80 14.39
CA GLU A 8 -11.62 -24.60 13.13
C GLU A 8 -12.16 -23.17 12.99
N GLN A 9 -12.75 -22.61 14.05
CA GLN A 9 -13.17 -21.21 14.07
C GLN A 9 -12.02 -20.23 13.80
N PHE A 10 -10.85 -20.50 14.40
CA PHE A 10 -9.66 -19.67 14.17
C PHE A 10 -9.15 -19.80 12.73
N ARG A 11 -9.14 -21.01 12.17
CA ARG A 11 -8.78 -21.25 10.77
C ARG A 11 -9.71 -20.47 9.82
N GLN A 12 -11.02 -20.55 10.04
CA GLN A 12 -12.01 -19.82 9.25
C GLN A 12 -11.86 -18.30 9.38
N TYR A 13 -11.49 -17.80 10.56
CA TYR A 13 -11.19 -16.38 10.76
C TYR A 13 -9.99 -15.92 9.91
N LEU A 14 -8.90 -16.69 9.90
CA LEU A 14 -7.71 -16.38 9.09
C LEU A 14 -8.00 -16.46 7.59
N GLU A 15 -8.86 -17.40 7.18
CA GLU A 15 -9.31 -17.54 5.80
C GLU A 15 -10.18 -16.35 5.37
N LYS A 16 -11.21 -16.01 6.17
CA LYS A 16 -12.12 -14.88 5.89
C LYS A 16 -11.43 -13.51 5.93
N SER A 17 -10.41 -13.35 6.76
CA SER A 17 -9.63 -12.10 6.83
C SER A 17 -8.53 -12.01 5.76
N GLY A 18 -8.35 -13.04 4.93
CA GLY A 18 -7.35 -13.05 3.84
C GLY A 18 -5.92 -13.30 4.28
N VAL A 19 -5.67 -13.57 5.58
CA VAL A 19 -4.33 -13.85 6.11
C VAL A 19 -3.72 -15.08 5.45
N LEU A 20 -4.50 -16.15 5.26
CA LEU A 20 -4.00 -17.38 4.62
C LEU A 20 -3.61 -17.15 3.15
N ASP A 21 -4.39 -16.37 2.41
CA ASP A 21 -4.10 -16.03 1.01
C ASP A 21 -2.81 -15.19 0.91
N MET A 22 -2.67 -14.17 1.76
CA MET A 22 -1.46 -13.35 1.82
C MET A 22 -0.21 -14.19 2.15
N LEU A 23 -0.28 -15.03 3.19
CA LEU A 23 0.84 -15.92 3.55
C LEU A 23 1.18 -16.89 2.42
N THR A 24 0.16 -17.42 1.72
CA THR A 24 0.36 -18.30 0.58
C THR A 24 1.10 -17.57 -0.56
N LYS A 25 0.68 -16.35 -0.91
CA LYS A 25 1.32 -15.53 -1.95
C LYS A 25 2.79 -15.24 -1.64
N VAL A 26 3.12 -14.86 -0.40
CA VAL A 26 4.51 -14.59 0.00
C VAL A 26 5.36 -15.86 -0.06
N LEU A 27 4.81 -17.01 0.34
CA LEU A 27 5.51 -18.29 0.26
C LEU A 27 5.72 -18.75 -1.19
N VAL A 28 4.74 -18.51 -2.08
CA VAL A 28 4.87 -18.76 -3.52
C VAL A 28 5.97 -17.86 -4.11
N ALA A 29 5.98 -16.57 -3.79
CA ALA A 29 7.04 -15.66 -4.24
C ALA A 29 8.43 -16.16 -3.81
N LEU A 30 8.59 -16.54 -2.54
CA LEU A 30 9.84 -17.13 -2.04
C LEU A 30 10.21 -18.44 -2.78
N TYR A 31 9.22 -19.27 -3.12
CA TYR A 31 9.43 -20.51 -3.87
C TYR A 31 9.82 -20.25 -5.33
N GLU A 32 9.32 -19.19 -5.93
CA GLU A 32 9.61 -18.81 -7.32
C GLU A 32 10.92 -18.02 -7.48
N GLU A 33 11.50 -17.48 -6.40
CA GLU A 33 12.79 -16.79 -6.45
C GLU A 33 13.87 -17.67 -7.11
N PRO A 34 14.49 -17.21 -8.22
CA PRO A 34 15.50 -17.98 -8.97
C PRO A 34 16.77 -18.18 -8.16
N GLU A 35 17.13 -17.19 -7.34
CA GLU A 35 18.19 -17.28 -6.34
C GLU A 35 17.56 -17.19 -4.95
N LYS A 36 17.68 -18.25 -4.15
CA LYS A 36 17.10 -18.25 -2.80
C LYS A 36 17.81 -17.23 -1.92
N PRO A 37 17.08 -16.37 -1.21
CA PRO A 37 17.69 -15.41 -0.31
C PRO A 37 18.42 -16.16 0.82
N ASP A 38 19.55 -15.61 1.25
CA ASP A 38 20.33 -16.17 2.37
C ASP A 38 19.49 -16.29 3.66
N SER A 39 18.51 -15.41 3.83
CA SER A 39 17.56 -15.40 4.93
C SER A 39 16.12 -15.39 4.43
N ALA A 40 15.49 -16.57 4.38
CA ALA A 40 14.07 -16.70 4.07
C ALA A 40 13.17 -15.92 5.05
N LEU A 41 13.56 -15.84 6.33
CA LEU A 41 12.80 -15.10 7.33
C LEU A 41 12.78 -13.59 7.05
N ASP A 42 13.90 -13.02 6.61
CA ASP A 42 13.95 -11.60 6.30
C ASP A 42 13.22 -11.28 5.00
N PHE A 43 13.26 -12.20 4.02
CA PHE A 43 12.41 -12.13 2.82
C PHE A 43 10.93 -12.06 3.20
N LEU A 44 10.46 -12.93 4.09
CA LEU A 44 9.08 -12.95 4.57
C LEU A 44 8.71 -11.65 5.29
N LYS A 45 9.55 -11.15 6.21
CA LYS A 45 9.28 -9.89 6.93
C LYS A 45 9.11 -8.72 5.97
N HIS A 46 10.01 -8.61 4.99
CA HIS A 46 9.96 -7.55 3.98
C HIS A 46 8.69 -7.66 3.13
N HIS A 47 8.41 -8.85 2.59
CA HIS A 47 7.27 -9.05 1.70
C HIS A 47 5.93 -8.94 2.42
N LEU A 48 5.83 -9.35 3.68
CA LEU A 48 4.60 -9.16 4.47
C LEU A 48 4.36 -7.68 4.80
N GLY A 49 5.42 -6.90 5.06
CA GLY A 49 5.31 -5.45 5.26
C GLY A 49 4.94 -4.69 3.99
N ALA A 50 5.47 -5.13 2.83
CA ALA A 50 5.18 -4.54 1.53
C ALA A 50 3.83 -4.99 0.93
N SER A 51 3.35 -6.19 1.29
CA SER A 51 2.08 -6.74 0.79
C SER A 51 0.88 -6.29 1.62
N ALA A 52 1.07 -5.49 2.67
CA ALA A 52 -0.05 -4.82 3.31
C ALA A 52 -0.76 -4.01 2.22
N PRO A 53 -2.06 -4.25 1.93
CA PRO A 53 -2.77 -3.45 0.96
C PRO A 53 -2.57 -2.00 1.34
N GLU A 54 -2.03 -1.19 0.42
CA GLU A 54 -1.89 0.24 0.65
C GLU A 54 -3.26 0.71 1.14
N ASN A 55 -3.27 1.20 2.39
CA ASN A 55 -4.49 1.56 3.07
C ASN A 55 -5.32 2.40 2.07
N PRO A 56 -6.58 2.06 1.76
CA PRO A 56 -7.37 2.87 0.83
C PRO A 56 -7.41 4.35 1.23
N GLU A 57 -7.23 4.67 2.51
CA GLU A 57 -7.03 6.03 3.01
C GLU A 57 -5.69 6.64 2.58
N LEU A 58 -4.62 5.86 2.50
CA LEU A 58 -3.31 6.29 1.99
C LEU A 58 -3.39 6.59 0.49
N GLU A 59 -4.09 5.78 -0.30
CA GLU A 59 -4.31 6.05 -1.73
C GLU A 59 -5.18 7.29 -1.94
N ALA A 60 -6.26 7.44 -1.17
CA ALA A 60 -7.08 8.64 -1.19
C ALA A 60 -6.26 9.89 -0.83
N LEU A 61 -5.41 9.80 0.20
CA LEU A 61 -4.53 10.90 0.62
C LEU A 61 -3.50 11.25 -0.45
N ARG A 62 -2.93 10.26 -1.15
CA ARG A 62 -2.00 10.50 -2.26
C ARG A 62 -2.69 11.22 -3.43
N LEU A 63 -3.91 10.83 -3.77
CA LEU A 63 -4.70 11.50 -4.80
C LEU A 63 -5.01 12.95 -4.40
N GLU A 64 -5.44 13.19 -3.16
CA GLU A 64 -5.71 14.54 -2.65
C GLU A 64 -4.46 15.43 -2.69
N VAL A 65 -3.29 14.88 -2.32
CA VAL A 65 -2.01 15.59 -2.43
C VAL A 65 -1.67 15.93 -3.88
N ALA A 66 -1.93 15.04 -4.83
CA ALA A 66 -1.69 15.29 -6.24
C ALA A 66 -2.60 16.42 -6.77
N GLU A 67 -3.89 16.36 -6.47
CA GLU A 67 -4.86 17.38 -6.85
C GLU A 67 -4.56 18.74 -6.24
N MET A 68 -4.14 18.78 -4.96
CA MET A 68 -3.75 20.02 -4.30
C MET A 68 -2.52 20.65 -4.95
N LYS A 69 -1.52 19.85 -5.33
CA LYS A 69 -0.32 20.34 -6.03
C LYS A 69 -0.68 20.94 -7.38
N GLU A 70 -1.53 20.29 -8.16
CA GLU A 70 -1.98 20.80 -9.46
C GLU A 70 -2.70 22.15 -9.32
N LYS A 71 -3.63 22.26 -8.35
CA LYS A 71 -4.33 23.52 -8.06
C LYS A 71 -3.37 24.61 -7.59
N TYR A 72 -2.41 24.26 -6.75
CA TYR A 72 -1.40 25.21 -6.25
C TYR A 72 -0.55 25.77 -7.38
N ASP A 73 -0.07 24.91 -8.28
CA ASP A 73 0.75 25.32 -9.42
C ASP A 73 -0.04 26.19 -10.41
N ALA A 74 -1.31 25.88 -10.65
CA ALA A 74 -2.20 26.69 -11.48
C ALA A 74 -2.40 28.10 -10.90
N VAL A 75 -2.65 28.20 -9.58
CA VAL A 75 -2.79 29.48 -8.88
C VAL A 75 -1.48 30.27 -8.90
N LEU A 76 -0.33 29.61 -8.74
CA LEU A 76 0.97 30.28 -8.83
C LEU A 76 1.23 30.86 -10.23
N ASP A 77 0.89 30.12 -11.28
CA ASP A 77 1.06 30.59 -12.66
C ASP A 77 0.13 31.77 -12.97
N GLU A 78 -1.13 31.71 -12.53
CA GLU A 78 -2.07 32.82 -12.66
C GLU A 78 -1.58 34.06 -11.89
N ASN A 79 -1.13 33.89 -10.65
CA ASN A 79 -0.61 34.98 -9.82
C ASN A 79 0.61 35.63 -10.49
N LYS A 80 1.50 34.82 -11.10
CA LYS A 80 2.64 35.30 -11.88
C LYS A 80 2.20 36.11 -13.10
N LYS A 81 1.21 35.61 -13.87
CA LYS A 81 0.64 36.33 -15.02
C LYS A 81 0.00 37.66 -14.61
N LEU A 82 -0.76 37.68 -13.53
CA LEU A 82 -1.40 38.90 -13.01
C LEU A 82 -0.37 39.92 -12.52
N LYS A 83 0.63 39.49 -11.74
CA LYS A 83 1.73 40.37 -11.30
C LYS A 83 2.47 40.99 -12.48
N ASN A 84 2.70 40.24 -13.55
CA ASN A 84 3.33 40.78 -14.75
C ASN A 84 2.44 41.82 -15.44
N LYS A 85 1.13 41.58 -15.55
CA LYS A 85 0.18 42.58 -16.11
C LYS A 85 0.16 43.86 -15.30
N VAL A 86 0.10 43.77 -13.97
CA VAL A 86 0.08 44.95 -13.08
C VAL A 86 1.36 45.78 -13.21
N LYS A 87 2.53 45.16 -13.41
CA LYS A 87 3.80 45.87 -13.61
C LYS A 87 3.91 46.63 -14.93
N VAL A 88 3.07 46.31 -15.92
CA VAL A 88 3.09 46.91 -17.25
C VAL A 88 2.20 48.17 -17.31
N TYR A 89 1.32 48.37 -16.32
CA TYR A 89 0.54 49.59 -16.12
C TYR A 89 1.23 50.52 -15.12
#